data_AF-A0A2H9L2P3-F1
#
_entry.id   AF-A0A2H9L2P3-F1
#
_cell.length_a   1.000
_cell.length_b   1.000
_cell.length_c   1.000
_cell.angle_alpha   90.00
_cell.angle_beta   90.00
_cell.angle_gamma   90.00
#
_symmetry.space_group_name_H-M   'P 1'
#
loop_
_entity.id
_entity.type
_entity.pdbx_description
1 polymer ?
#
loop_
_entity_poly.entity_id
_entity_poly.type
_entity_poly.pdbx_seq_one_letter_code
_entity_poly.pdbx_strand_id
1 'polypeptide(L)'
;KFAHRLYKYLPQKLKIVSENKADYKYVVVGAASVIAKERRDDEIEKIKRELRCDFGNGYSHDKATIRFLTRHKDDPALQRHIRHEWATAKRICGKGKQTKLA
;
A
#
# COMPACT_ATOMS: atom_id res chain seq x y z
N LYS A 1 -20.95 -1.95 -9.85
CA LYS A 1 -20.99 -1.01 -8.68
C LYS A 1 -19.83 0.00 -8.68
N PHE A 2 -18.58 -0.39 -8.97
CA PHE A 2 -17.43 0.56 -9.00
C PHE A 2 -17.49 1.54 -10.18
N ALA A 3 -17.66 1.05 -11.42
CA ALA A 3 -17.80 1.90 -12.60
C ALA A 3 -18.90 2.97 -12.47
N HIS A 4 -20.04 2.62 -11.84
CA HIS A 4 -21.13 3.57 -11.63
C HIS A 4 -20.74 4.76 -10.74
N ARG A 5 -19.82 4.57 -9.79
CA ARG A 5 -19.30 5.66 -8.95
C ARG A 5 -18.39 6.59 -9.75
N LEU A 6 -17.62 6.06 -10.70
CA LEU A 6 -16.71 6.87 -11.52
C LEU A 6 -17.45 7.85 -12.42
N TYR A 7 -18.61 7.46 -12.96
CA TYR A 7 -19.42 8.36 -13.79
C TYR A 7 -19.84 9.65 -13.10
N LYS A 8 -19.92 9.68 -11.76
CA LYS A 8 -20.26 10.90 -11.00
C LYS A 8 -19.17 11.96 -11.03
N TYR A 9 -17.93 11.56 -11.33
CA TYR A 9 -16.75 12.43 -11.28
C TYR A 9 -16.14 12.70 -12.66
N LEU A 10 -16.69 12.10 -13.71
CA LEU A 10 -16.16 12.25 -15.06
C LEU A 10 -16.93 13.32 -15.84
N PRO A 11 -16.24 14.29 -16.46
CA PRO A 11 -16.88 15.36 -17.22
C PRO A 11 -17.52 14.87 -18.52
N GLN A 12 -17.18 13.66 -18.99
CA GLN A 12 -17.67 13.08 -20.23
C GLN A 12 -18.11 11.63 -20.05
N LYS A 13 -19.07 11.18 -20.87
CA LYS A 13 -19.53 9.79 -20.91
C LYS A 13 -18.52 8.91 -21.65
N LEU A 14 -17.69 8.20 -20.89
CA LEU A 14 -16.73 7.21 -21.39
C LEU A 14 -17.27 5.80 -21.19
N LYS A 15 -16.89 4.83 -22.04
CA LYS A 15 -17.25 3.42 -21.77
C LYS A 15 -16.33 2.85 -20.67
N ILE A 16 -16.87 2.63 -19.48
CA ILE A 16 -16.14 2.02 -18.36
C ILE A 16 -16.59 0.58 -18.15
N VAL A 17 -15.64 -0.35 -18.27
CA VAL A 17 -15.82 -1.77 -17.90
C VAL A 17 -15.04 -2.02 -16.61
N SER A 18 -15.70 -2.58 -15.59
CA SER A 18 -15.10 -2.84 -14.28
C SER A 18 -15.54 -4.20 -13.77
N GLU A 19 -14.57 -5.09 -13.65
CA GLU A 19 -14.75 -6.50 -13.26
C GLU A 19 -13.61 -6.88 -12.31
N ASN A 20 -13.85 -7.89 -11.46
CA ASN A 20 -12.78 -8.45 -10.62
C ASN A 20 -11.82 -9.25 -11.51
N LYS A 21 -10.51 -9.21 -11.20
CA LYS A 21 -9.47 -9.96 -11.95
C LYS A 21 -9.41 -9.63 -13.45
N ALA A 22 -9.70 -8.37 -13.80
CA ALA A 22 -9.69 -7.89 -15.19
C ALA A 22 -8.32 -8.06 -15.88
N ASP A 23 -7.23 -8.09 -15.11
CA ASP A 23 -5.86 -8.33 -15.57
C ASP A 23 -5.64 -9.73 -16.18
N TYR A 24 -6.44 -10.74 -15.79
CA TYR A 24 -6.38 -12.08 -16.37
C TYR A 24 -7.14 -12.18 -17.70
N LYS A 25 -8.12 -11.30 -17.92
CA LYS A 25 -9.05 -11.37 -19.05
C LYS A 25 -8.69 -10.41 -20.18
N TYR A 26 -8.17 -9.23 -19.83
CA TYR A 26 -7.83 -8.18 -20.79
C TYR A 26 -6.32 -7.97 -20.81
N VAL A 27 -5.66 -8.30 -21.92
CA VAL A 27 -4.19 -8.21 -22.08
C VAL A 27 -3.67 -6.81 -21.74
N VAL A 28 -4.38 -5.76 -22.17
CA VAL A 28 -4.02 -4.36 -21.86
C VAL A 28 -4.04 -4.06 -20.36
N VAL A 29 -4.98 -4.64 -19.60
CA VAL A 29 -5.05 -4.49 -18.14
C VAL A 29 -3.95 -5.33 -17.47
N GLY A 30 -3.65 -6.51 -18.03
CA GLY A 30 -2.50 -7.31 -17.62
C GLY A 30 -1.18 -6.57 -17.77
N ALA A 31 -0.95 -5.94 -18.93
CA ALA A 31 0.23 -5.10 -19.17
C ALA A 31 0.32 -3.93 -18.18
N ALA A 32 -0.79 -3.26 -17.90
CA ALA A 32 -0.84 -2.21 -16.87
C ALA A 32 -0.50 -2.74 -15.47
N SER A 33 -0.93 -3.96 -15.13
CA SER A 33 -0.62 -4.64 -13.85
C SER A 33 0.87 -4.95 -13.73
N VAL A 34 1.52 -5.39 -14.81
CA VAL A 34 2.97 -5.64 -14.85
C VAL A 34 3.75 -4.35 -14.62
N ILE A 35 3.47 -3.30 -15.41
CA ILE A 35 4.13 -2.00 -15.29
C ILE A 35 3.95 -1.43 -13.87
N ALA A 36 2.74 -1.55 -13.29
CA ALA A 36 2.47 -1.06 -11.95
C ALA A 36 3.28 -1.82 -10.87
N LYS A 37 3.49 -3.13 -11.03
CA LYS A 37 4.28 -3.94 -10.09
C LYS A 37 5.77 -3.61 -10.19
N GLU A 38 6.31 -3.53 -11.41
CA GLU A 38 7.71 -3.17 -11.65
C GLU A 38 8.04 -1.80 -11.03
N ARG A 39 7.22 -0.78 -11.32
CA ARG A 39 7.41 0.57 -10.76
C ARG A 39 7.27 0.63 -9.24
N ARG A 40 6.43 -0.23 -8.66
CA ARG A 40 6.31 -0.34 -7.21
C ARG A 40 7.59 -0.90 -6.60
N ASP A 41 8.12 -1.96 -7.20
CA ASP A 41 9.31 -2.64 -6.68
C ASP A 41 10.55 -1.74 -6.81
N ASP A 42 10.68 -0.99 -7.91
CA ASP A 42 11.72 0.05 -8.08
C ASP A 42 11.67 1.13 -7.00
N GLU A 43 10.46 1.63 -6.69
CA GLU A 43 10.29 2.67 -5.66
C GLU A 43 10.59 2.13 -4.27
N ILE A 44 10.26 0.86 -3.98
CA ILE A 44 10.64 0.22 -2.71
C ILE A 44 12.16 0.16 -2.57
N GLU A 45 12.88 -0.24 -3.62
CA GLU A 45 14.34 -0.28 -3.60
C GLU A 45 14.98 1.11 -3.50
N LYS A 46 14.34 2.13 -4.07
CA LYS A 46 14.74 3.53 -3.87
C LYS A 46 14.58 3.96 -2.41
N ILE A 47 13.45 3.67 -1.77
CA ILE A 47 13.21 3.99 -0.34
C ILE A 47 14.22 3.24 0.55
N LYS A 48 14.51 1.96 0.28
CA LYS A 48 15.54 1.20 1.01
C LYS A 48 16.92 1.87 0.93
N ARG A 49 17.29 2.38 -0.25
CA ARG A 49 18.54 3.13 -0.46
C ARG A 49 18.54 4.47 0.27
N GLU A 50 17.44 5.21 0.20
CA GLU A 50 17.28 6.51 0.88
C GLU A 50 17.39 6.37 2.41
N LEU A 51 16.70 5.37 2.97
CA LEU A 51 16.70 5.11 4.41
C LEU A 51 17.91 4.26 4.87
N ARG A 52 18.75 3.79 3.94
CA ARG A 52 19.88 2.87 4.18
C ARG A 52 19.52 1.67 5.07
N CYS A 53 18.33 1.13 4.87
CA CYS A 53 17.81 0.02 5.68
C CYS A 53 16.97 -0.93 4.84
N ASP A 54 16.95 -2.20 5.25
CA ASP A 54 16.06 -3.20 4.67
C ASP A 54 14.89 -3.46 5.62
N PHE A 55 13.71 -2.97 5.24
CA PHE A 55 12.46 -3.16 5.96
C PHE A 55 11.64 -4.36 5.42
N GLY A 56 12.23 -5.20 4.57
CA GLY A 56 11.58 -6.34 3.95
C GLY A 56 10.64 -5.93 2.81
N ASN A 57 9.53 -6.66 2.64
CA ASN A 57 8.62 -6.47 1.51
C ASN A 57 7.49 -5.44 1.77
N GLY A 58 7.42 -4.89 2.98
CA GLY A 58 6.44 -3.87 3.36
C GLY A 58 5.04 -4.42 3.67
N TYR A 59 4.83 -5.75 3.65
CA TYR A 59 3.54 -6.35 3.92
C TYR A 59 3.31 -6.62 5.41
N SER A 60 2.05 -6.49 5.83
CA SER A 60 1.63 -6.70 7.22
C SER A 60 1.77 -8.12 7.74
N HIS A 61 1.96 -9.11 6.86
CA HIS A 61 2.16 -10.51 7.23
C HIS A 61 3.65 -10.88 7.31
N ASP A 62 4.54 -10.04 6.77
CA ASP A 62 5.97 -10.30 6.87
C ASP A 62 6.46 -9.98 8.28
N LYS A 63 6.97 -11.02 8.96
CA LYS A 63 7.53 -10.89 10.30
C LYS A 63 8.76 -9.98 10.30
N ALA A 64 9.53 -9.92 9.20
CA ALA A 64 10.68 -9.03 9.09
C ALA A 64 10.25 -7.56 9.08
N THR A 65 9.28 -7.21 8.23
CA THR A 65 8.69 -5.85 8.18
C THR A 65 8.08 -5.44 9.52
N ILE A 66 7.34 -6.31 10.20
CA ILE A 66 6.74 -5.97 11.50
C ILE A 66 7.82 -5.67 12.55
N ARG A 67 8.86 -6.51 12.64
CA ARG A 67 9.97 -6.28 13.58
C ARG A 67 10.72 -4.98 13.25
N PHE A 68 10.97 -4.73 11.97
CA PHE A 68 11.61 -3.51 11.52
C PHE A 68 10.79 -2.28 11.92
N LEU A 69 9.50 -2.25 11.59
CA LEU A 69 8.60 -1.15 11.93
C LEU A 69 8.53 -0.92 13.45
N THR A 70 8.51 -1.99 14.25
CA THR A 70 8.47 -1.87 15.72
C THR A 70 9.75 -1.25 16.28
N ARG A 71 10.90 -1.62 15.73
CA ARG A 71 12.22 -1.12 16.17
C ARG A 71 12.47 0.33 15.74
N HIS A 72 11.98 0.71 14.57
CA HIS A 72 12.24 2.01 13.94
C HIS A 72 11.01 2.94 13.93
N LYS A 73 10.00 2.66 14.77
CA LYS A 73 8.74 3.44 14.81
C LYS A 73 8.92 4.92 15.13
N ASP A 74 10.00 5.29 15.80
CA ASP A 74 10.27 6.68 16.19
C ASP A 74 11.16 7.42 15.17
N ASP A 75 11.58 6.76 14.07
CA ASP A 75 12.39 7.37 13.01
C ASP A 75 11.53 8.30 12.12
N PRO A 76 11.79 9.62 12.12
CA PRO A 76 11.02 10.58 11.32
C PRO A 76 11.13 10.35 9.81
N ALA A 77 12.26 9.84 9.33
CA ALA A 77 12.45 9.55 7.92
C ALA A 77 11.56 8.37 7.50
N LEU A 78 11.51 7.32 8.32
CA LEU A 78 10.65 6.16 8.07
C LEU A 78 9.15 6.51 8.13
N GLN A 79 8.73 7.37 9.06
CA GLN A 79 7.32 7.76 9.20
C GLN A 79 6.73 8.37 7.91
N ARG A 80 7.54 9.05 7.09
CA ARG A 80 7.09 9.62 5.80
C ARG A 80 6.68 8.55 4.78
N HIS A 81 7.25 7.35 4.88
CA HIS A 81 6.96 6.23 3.98
C HIS A 81 5.91 5.27 4.55
N ILE A 82 5.43 5.49 5.79
CA ILE A 82 4.43 4.65 6.44
C ILE A 82 3.01 5.13 6.13
N ARG A 83 2.14 4.19 5.78
CA ARG A 83 0.70 4.43 5.66
C ARG A 83 0.05 4.34 7.04
N HIS A 84 -0.12 5.47 7.73
CA HIS A 84 -0.66 5.51 9.10
C HIS A 84 -2.08 4.94 9.22
N GLU A 85 -2.87 4.95 8.14
CA GLU A 85 -4.23 4.41 8.16
C GLU A 85 -4.29 2.87 8.19
N TRP A 86 -3.18 2.19 7.88
CA TRP A 86 -3.13 0.73 7.93
C TRP A 86 -3.24 0.22 9.36
N ALA A 87 -4.06 -0.81 9.58
CA ALA A 87 -4.26 -1.42 10.90
C ALA A 87 -2.94 -1.81 11.59
N THR A 88 -1.96 -2.32 10.81
CA THR A 88 -0.63 -2.65 11.30
C THR A 88 0.13 -1.41 11.80
N ALA A 89 0.09 -0.31 11.06
CA ALA A 89 0.71 0.94 11.46
C ALA A 89 0.00 1.53 12.69
N LYS A 90 -1.34 1.53 12.73
CA LYS A 90 -2.10 1.96 13.91
C LYS A 90 -1.77 1.13 15.16
N ARG A 91 -1.58 -0.18 15.03
CA ARG A 91 -1.23 -1.06 16.15
C ARG A 91 0.20 -0.83 16.67
N ILE A 92 1.15 -0.57 15.78
CA ILE A 92 2.59 -0.47 16.13
C ILE A 92 2.99 0.96 16.49
N CYS A 93 2.51 1.94 15.73
CA CYS A 93 2.82 3.36 15.88
C CYS A 93 1.75 4.12 16.70
N GLY A 94 0.54 3.57 16.83
CA GLY A 94 -0.49 4.15 17.68
C GLY A 94 -0.11 4.00 19.15
N LYS A 95 0.07 5.13 19.84
CA LYS A 95 0.25 5.18 21.29
C LYS A 95 -0.87 4.38 21.98
N GLY A 96 -0.49 3.52 22.92
CA GLY A 96 -1.33 2.54 23.59
C GLY A 96 -2.70 3.05 24.04
N LYS A 97 -3.71 2.85 23.21
CA LYS A 97 -5.11 2.83 23.61
C LYS A 97 -5.58 1.39 23.63
N GLN A 98 -4.99 0.58 24.51
CA GLN A 98 -5.68 -0.61 24.97
C GLN A 98 -6.78 -0.10 25.91
N THR A 99 -7.96 0.14 25.38
CA THR A 99 -9.17 0.17 26.20
C THR A 99 -9.29 -1.23 26.80
N LYS A 100 -9.10 -1.34 28.12
CA LYS A 100 -9.48 -2.55 28.87
C LYS A 100 -10.93 -2.87 28.46
N LEU A 101 -11.18 -4.11 28.03
CA LEU A 101 -12.53 -4.62 27.98
C LEU A 101 -13.07 -4.56 29.41
N ALA A 102 -14.11 -3.75 29.62
CA ALA A 102 -14.94 -3.74 30.81
C ALA A 102 -16.06 -4.76 30.64
#